data_AF-A0A0S2ZUR6-F1
#
_entry.id   AF-A0A0S2ZUR6-F1
#
_cell.length_a   1.000
_cell.length_b   1.000
_cell.length_c   1.000
_cell.angle_alpha   90.00
_cell.angle_beta   90.00
_cell.angle_gamma   90.00
#
_symmetry.space_group_name_H-M   'P 1'
#
loop_
_entity.id
_entity.type
_entity.pdbx_description
1 polymer ?
#
loop_
_entity_poly.entity_id
_entity_poly.type
_entity_poly.pdbx_seq_one_letter_code
_entity_poly.pdbx_strand_id
1 'polypeptide(L)' 'MYYNIKGYIDDIDNFKQAGTDEDLLTKEMISKNVLEISINEHKLTEQQIDNVKRSMDYAKESRTKIYNRKIGEKNGCNS' A
#
# COMPACT_ATOMS: atom_id res chain seq x y z
N MET A 1 -8.45 -9.32 -2.93
CA MET A 1 -7.24 -8.62 -2.44
C MET A 1 -6.61 -7.77 -3.52
N TYR A 2 -6.29 -8.32 -4.71
CA TYR A 2 -5.71 -7.56 -5.83
C TYR A 2 -6.47 -6.25 -6.16
N TYR A 3 -7.79 -6.34 -6.37
CA TYR A 3 -8.60 -5.16 -6.73
C TYR A 3 -8.64 -4.07 -5.64
N ASN A 4 -8.56 -4.45 -4.36
CA ASN A 4 -8.51 -3.47 -3.27
C ASN A 4 -7.18 -2.70 -3.29
N ILE A 5 -6.06 -3.42 -3.43
CA ILE A 5 -4.73 -2.81 -3.50
C ILE A 5 -4.61 -1.96 -4.77
N LYS A 6 -5.12 -2.44 -5.90
CA LYS A 6 -5.18 -1.67 -7.15
C LYS A 6 -5.97 -0.37 -6.98
N GLY A 7 -7.15 -0.43 -6.35
CA GLY A 7 -7.95 0.77 -6.08
C GLY A 7 -7.18 1.82 -5.28
N TYR A 8 -6.50 1.42 -4.20
CA TYR A 8 -5.66 2.34 -3.43
C TYR A 8 -4.50 2.95 -4.23
N ILE A 9 -3.87 2.15 -5.10
CA ILE A 9 -2.84 2.67 -6.02
C ILE A 9 -3.44 3.69 -6.98
N ASP A 10 -4.61 3.38 -7.57
CA ASP A 10 -5.30 4.28 -8.50
C ASP A 10 -5.67 5.59 -7.80
N ASP A 11 -6.18 5.55 -6.58
CA ASP A 11 -6.54 6.74 -5.80
C ASP A 11 -5.32 7.64 -5.53
N ILE A 12 -4.19 7.03 -5.17
CA ILE A 12 -2.93 7.73 -4.92
C ILE A 12 -2.37 8.35 -6.21
N ASP A 13 -2.38 7.62 -7.32
CA ASP A 13 -1.85 8.11 -8.60
C ASP A 13 -2.73 9.23 -9.19
N ASN A 14 -4.05 9.07 -9.05
CA ASN A 14 -5.04 10.04 -9.52
C ASN A 14 -5.34 11.17 -8.52
N PHE A 15 -4.68 11.21 -7.36
CA PHE A 15 -4.83 12.29 -6.40
C PHE A 15 -4.56 13.65 -7.05
N LYS A 16 -5.47 14.61 -6.84
CA LYS A 16 -5.33 15.99 -7.32
C LYS A 16 -5.18 16.96 -6.16
N GLN A 17 -6.16 16.94 -5.26
CA GLN A 17 -6.16 17.75 -4.03
C GLN A 17 -7.13 17.18 -3.00
N ALA A 18 -6.96 17.56 -1.74
CA ALA A 18 -7.90 17.33 -0.64
C ALA A 18 -7.79 18.45 0.40
N GLY A 19 -8.87 18.71 1.14
CA GLY A 19 -8.94 19.81 2.11
C GLY A 19 -9.61 21.07 1.55
N THR A 20 -9.67 22.10 2.39
CA THR A 20 -10.30 23.40 2.07
C THR A 20 -9.45 24.54 2.61
N ASP A 21 -9.46 25.68 1.92
CA ASP A 21 -8.80 26.92 2.32
C ASP A 21 -7.32 26.73 2.70
N GLU A 22 -6.95 27.06 3.94
CA GLU A 22 -5.58 27.00 4.45
C GLU A 22 -5.06 25.56 4.64
N ASP A 23 -5.96 24.58 4.74
CA ASP A 23 -5.63 23.15 4.91
C ASP A 23 -5.69 22.38 3.56
N LEU A 24 -5.55 23.08 2.43
CA LEU A 24 -5.56 22.46 1.10
C LEU A 24 -4.22 21.79 0.78
N LEU A 25 -4.24 20.46 0.60
CA LEU A 25 -3.13 19.67 0.09
C LEU A 25 -3.31 19.42 -1.42
N THR A 26 -2.33 19.81 -2.24
CA THR A 26 -2.35 19.56 -3.69
C THR A 26 -1.26 18.56 -4.11
N LYS A 27 -1.43 17.92 -5.27
CA LYS A 27 -0.45 16.94 -5.82
C LYS A 27 0.96 17.53 -5.95
N GLU A 28 1.09 18.81 -6.27
CA GLU A 28 2.37 19.49 -6.47
C GLU A 28 3.20 19.62 -5.18
N MET A 29 2.54 19.62 -4.02
CA MET A 29 3.19 19.66 -2.71
C MET A 29 3.76 18.30 -2.29
N ILE A 30 3.37 17.22 -2.97
CA ILE A 30 3.74 15.85 -2.62
C ILE A 30 4.94 15.40 -3.46
N SER A 31 6.09 15.24 -2.81
CA SER A 31 7.31 14.75 -3.47
C SER A 31 7.36 13.22 -3.62
N LYS A 32 6.59 12.48 -2.81
CA LYS A 32 6.59 11.01 -2.81
C LYS A 32 5.26 10.46 -2.30
N ASN A 33 4.72 9.52 -3.07
CA ASN A 33 3.59 8.69 -2.67
C ASN A 33 4.06 7.32 -2.16
N VAL A 34 3.53 6.90 -1.01
CA VAL A 34 3.81 5.60 -0.39
C VAL A 34 2.52 4.93 0.06
N LEU A 35 2.32 3.69 -0.39
CA LEU A 35 1.27 2.80 0.12
C LEU A 35 1.93 1.71 0.96
N GLU A 36 1.64 1.70 2.27
CA GLU A 36 2.11 0.69 3.22
C GLU A 36 0.96 -0.25 3.58
N ILE A 37 1.18 -1.56 3.39
CA ILE A 37 0.17 -2.59 3.65
C ILE A 37 0.79 -3.61 4.60
N SER A 38 0.13 -3.82 5.74
CA SER A 38 0.49 -4.88 6.68
C SER A 38 -0.35 -6.13 6.39
N ILE A 39 0.31 -7.25 6.10
CA ILE A 39 -0.36 -8.51 5.78
C ILE A 39 0.20 -9.61 6.68
N ASN A 40 -0.70 -10.38 7.30
CA ASN A 40 -0.32 -11.59 8.01
C ASN A 40 -0.18 -12.75 7.02
N GLU A 41 1.04 -12.97 6.53
CA GLU A 41 1.35 -14.00 5.52
C GLU A 41 0.96 -15.41 5.96
N HIS A 42 0.99 -15.72 7.26
CA HIS A 42 0.75 -17.06 7.81
C HIS A 42 -0.69 -17.55 7.62
N LYS A 43 -1.59 -16.66 7.17
CA LYS A 43 -3.01 -16.96 6.93
C LYS A 43 -3.41 -16.77 5.46
N LEU A 44 -2.45 -16.55 4.57
CA LEU A 44 -2.75 -16.32 3.16
C LEU A 44 -2.77 -17.63 2.37
N THR A 45 -3.72 -17.72 1.44
CA THR A 45 -3.68 -18.72 0.38
C THR A 45 -2.64 -18.33 -0.69
N GLU A 46 -2.16 -19.29 -1.47
CA GLU A 46 -1.23 -19.04 -2.59
C GLU A 46 -1.78 -17.99 -3.56
N GLN A 47 -3.08 -18.07 -3.88
CA GLN A 47 -3.74 -17.08 -4.75
C GLN A 47 -3.74 -15.67 -4.15
N GLN A 48 -3.83 -15.54 -2.83
CA GLN A 48 -3.72 -14.24 -2.16
C GLN A 48 -2.29 -13.70 -2.22
N ILE A 49 -1.27 -14.56 -2.06
CA ILE A 49 0.14 -14.17 -2.22
C ILE A 49 0.40 -13.68 -3.65
N ASP A 50 -0.08 -14.39 -4.66
CA ASP A 50 0.10 -13.98 -6.07
C ASP A 50 -0.68 -12.71 -6.42
N ASN A 51 -1.81 -12.48 -5.76
CA ASN A 51 -2.51 -11.20 -5.82
C ASN A 51 -1.67 -10.03 -5.27
N VAL A 52 -0.94 -10.23 -4.16
CA VAL A 52 -0.01 -9.19 -3.63
C VAL A 52 1.09 -8.90 -4.64
N LYS A 53 1.75 -9.94 -5.16
CA LYS A 53 2.84 -9.79 -6.13
C LYS A 53 2.39 -8.99 -7.35
N ARG A 54 1.25 -9.35 -7.94
CA ARG A 54 0.68 -8.62 -9.09
C ARG A 54 0.38 -7.15 -8.78
N SER A 55 -0.13 -6.86 -7.59
CA SER A 55 -0.37 -5.47 -7.18
C SER A 55 0.93 -4.68 -6.97
N MET A 56 2.00 -5.32 -6.49
CA MET A 56 3.31 -4.67 -6.37
C MET A 56 3.90 -4.33 -7.74
N ASP A 57 3.76 -5.23 -8.71
CA ASP A 57 4.24 -4.99 -10.06
C ASP A 57 3.45 -3.86 -10.75
N TYR A 58 2.12 -3.83 -10.58
CA TYR A 58 1.29 -2.73 -11.04
C TYR A 58 1.72 -1.37 -10.45
N ALA A 59 2.08 -1.32 -9.16
CA ALA A 59 2.50 -0.07 -8.53
C ALA A 59 3.85 0.46 -9.04
N LYS A 60 4.78 -0.42 -9.42
CA LYS A 60 6.05 0.00 -10.04
C LYS A 60 5.82 0.74 -11.34
N GLU A 61 4.78 0.37 -12.09
CA GLU A 61 4.38 1.04 -13.33
C GLU A 61 3.73 2.41 -13.07
N SER A 62 3.02 2.59 -11.95
CA SER A 62 2.25 3.80 -11.63
C SER A 62 3.01 4.90 -10.86
N ARG A 63 4.35 4.97 -10.94
CA ARG A 63 5.21 5.90 -10.17
C ARG A 63 5.01 5.88 -8.64
N THR A 64 4.22 4.95 -8.10
CA THR A 64 3.89 4.83 -6.67
C THR A 64 4.79 3.78 -6.02
N LYS A 65 5.51 4.13 -4.95
CA LYS A 65 6.40 3.19 -4.26
C LYS A 65 5.64 2.42 -3.18
N ILE A 66 5.58 1.10 -3.30
CA ILE A 66 5.00 0.19 -2.28
C ILE A 66 6.11 -0.39 -1.41
N TYR A 67 5.87 -0.42 -0.10
CA TYR A 67 6.70 -1.16 0.86
C TYR A 67 5.84 -2.18 1.61
N ASN A 68 6.29 -3.43 1.66
CA ASN A 68 5.67 -4.49 2.46
C ASN A 68 6.55 -4.80 3.67
N ARG A 69 5.94 -4.80 4.87
CA ARG A 69 6.60 -5.21 6.10
C ARG A 69 5.97 -6.51 6.61
N LYS A 70 6.78 -7.55 6.69
CA LYS A 70 6.42 -8.80 7.37
C LYS A 70 6.41 -8.55 8.88
N ILE A 71 5.30 -8.87 9.54
CA ILE A 71 5.20 -8.81 11.00
C ILE A 71 5.23 -10.24 11.51
N GLY A 72 6.35 -10.66 12.10
CA GLY A 72 6.44 -11.91 12.84
C GLY A 72 5.81 -11.76 14.21
N GLU A 73 5.02 -12.74 14.64
CA GLU A 73 4.50 -12.82 16.00
C GLU A 73 5.68 -12.75 17.00
N LYS A 74 5.57 -11.89 18.02
CA LYS A 74 6.47 -11.92 19.16
C LYS A 74 6.30 -13.29 19.82
N ASN A 75 7.26 -14.18 19.62
CA ASN A 75 7.36 -15.41 20.40
C ASN A 75 7.31 -15.03 21.89
N GLY A 76 6.41 -15.68 22.62
CA GLY A 76 6.19 -15.47 24.04
C GLY A 76 7.49 -15.52 24.82
N CYS A 77 7.56 -14.71 25.88
CA CYS A 77 8.61 -14.82 26.87
C CYS A 77 8.69 -16.27 27.35
N ASN A 78 9.83 -16.93 27.12
CA ASN A 78 10.16 -18.15 27.85
C ASN A 78 10.29 -17.78 29.33
N SER A 79 9.32 -18.22 30.12
CA SER A 79 9.34 -18.31 31.57
C SER A 79 10.40 -19.29 32.07
#